data_AF-A0AAU7K9I3-F1
#
_entry.id   AF-A0AAU7K9I3-F1
#
_cell.length_a   1.000
_cell.length_b   1.000
_cell.length_c   1.000
_cell.angle_alpha   90.00
_cell.angle_beta   90.00
_cell.angle_gamma   90.00
#
_symmetry.space_group_name_H-M   'P 1'
#
loop_
_entity.id
_entity.type
_entity.pdbx_description
1 polymer ?
#
loop_
_entity_poly.entity_id
_entity_poly.type
_entity_poly.pdbx_seq_one_letter_code
_entity_poly.pdbx_strand_id
1 'polypeptide(L)'
;METRFTISISLQGPAGKITYGKFSLGRDKKEASEIFSQLWGSTADATGCSLKIEFMEEIMELPILIGTKNCNLDELKENISIISKEIFRIAHLENGNIDTE
;
A
#
# COMPACT_ATOMS: atom_id res chain seq x y z
N MET A 1 8.73 5.11 -19.78
CA MET A 1 9.13 5.34 -18.37
C MET A 1 8.57 4.19 -17.57
N GLU A 2 9.40 3.50 -16.78
CA GLU A 2 8.88 2.49 -15.85
C GLU A 2 8.29 3.21 -14.64
N THR A 3 6.96 3.29 -14.58
CA THR A 3 6.22 3.74 -13.40
C THR A 3 5.69 2.52 -12.67
N ARG A 4 5.84 2.48 -11.35
CA ARG A 4 5.29 1.40 -10.51
C ARG A 4 4.49 2.00 -9.37
N PHE A 5 3.44 1.30 -8.97
CA PHE A 5 2.59 1.72 -7.87
C PHE A 5 2.76 0.77 -6.70
N THR A 6 2.92 1.31 -5.49
CA THR A 6 3.11 0.49 -4.29
C THR A 6 2.26 0.96 -3.12
N ILE A 7 1.88 0.03 -2.24
CA ILE A 7 1.34 0.32 -0.92
C ILE A 7 2.40 -0.03 0.13
N SER A 8 2.68 0.92 1.03
CA SER A 8 3.54 0.71 2.19
C SER A 8 2.72 0.81 3.47
N ILE A 9 2.87 -0.15 4.37
CA ILE A 9 2.25 -0.15 5.69
C ILE A 9 3.33 0.04 6.74
N SER A 10 3.12 1.00 7.64
CA SER A 10 4.09 1.31 8.68
C SER A 10 3.44 1.74 9.98
N LEU A 11 4.12 1.49 11.09
CA LEU A 11 3.83 2.14 12.36
C LEU A 11 4.72 3.37 12.48
N GLN A 12 4.10 4.53 12.65
CA GLN A 12 4.81 5.77 12.97
C GLN A 12 4.70 6.02 14.46
N GLY A 13 5.84 6.21 15.13
CA GLY A 13 5.90 6.55 16.55
C GLY A 13 7.08 7.48 16.87
N PRO A 14 7.26 7.85 18.15
CA PRO A 14 8.34 8.76 18.56
C PRO A 14 9.75 8.26 18.21
N ALA A 15 9.94 6.94 18.18
CA ALA A 15 11.21 6.31 17.82
C ALA A 15 11.46 6.24 16.30
N GLY A 16 10.53 6.73 15.48
CA GLY A 16 10.60 6.70 14.02
C GLY A 16 9.53 5.82 13.38
N LYS A 17 9.80 5.42 12.14
CA LYS A 17 8.90 4.64 11.28
C LYS A 17 9.37 3.19 11.22
N ILE A 18 8.46 2.25 11.49
CA ILE A 18 8.69 0.82 11.31
C ILE A 18 7.79 0.35 10.18
N THR A 19 8.38 -0.07 9.06
CA THR A 19 7.63 -0.61 7.91
C THR A 19 7.35 -2.10 8.12
N TYR A 20 6.09 -2.49 8.02
CA TYR A 20 5.65 -3.88 8.14
C TYR A 20 5.56 -4.60 6.80
N GLY A 21 5.30 -3.85 5.72
CA GLY A 21 5.20 -4.41 4.40
C GLY A 21 5.20 -3.33 3.33
N LYS A 22 5.76 -3.67 2.18
CA LYS A 22 5.68 -2.89 0.96
C LYS A 22 5.24 -3.82 -0.15
N PHE A 23 4.17 -3.46 -0.84
CA PHE A 23 3.50 -4.30 -1.80
C PHE A 23 3.43 -3.62 -3.16
N SER A 24 3.78 -4.33 -4.22
CA SER A 24 3.65 -3.85 -5.60
C SER A 24 2.22 -4.04 -6.10
N LEU A 25 1.66 -3.01 -6.73
CA LEU A 25 0.35 -3.02 -7.39
C LEU A 25 0.48 -3.01 -8.93
N GLY A 26 1.69 -3.20 -9.44
CA GLY A 26 1.95 -3.18 -10.89
C GLY A 26 2.13 -1.76 -11.45
N ARG A 27 1.73 -1.59 -12.72
CA ARG A 27 2.03 -0.38 -13.53
C ARG A 27 0.77 0.39 -13.96
N ASP A 28 -0.42 -0.17 -13.76
CA ASP A 28 -1.68 0.50 -14.09
C ASP A 28 -2.12 1.43 -12.95
N LYS A 29 -2.11 2.74 -13.22
CA LYS A 29 -2.48 3.76 -12.24
C LYS A 29 -3.94 3.65 -11.80
N LYS A 30 -4.84 3.30 -12.73
CA LYS A 30 -6.27 3.24 -12.46
C LYS A 30 -6.55 2.06 -11.54
N GLU A 31 -6.04 0.89 -11.87
CA GLU A 31 -6.17 -0.32 -11.04
C GLU A 31 -5.57 -0.11 -9.65
N ALA A 32 -4.35 0.44 -9.56
CA ALA A 32 -3.70 0.71 -8.28
C ALA A 32 -4.49 1.72 -7.43
N SER A 33 -5.08 2.76 -8.05
CA SER A 33 -5.92 3.73 -7.35
C SER A 33 -7.24 3.12 -6.87
N GLU A 34 -7.83 2.22 -7.67
CA GLU A 34 -9.03 1.47 -7.28
C GLU A 34 -8.76 0.57 -6.07
N ILE A 35 -7.65 -0.16 -6.06
CA ILE A 35 -7.23 -0.98 -4.91
C ILE A 35 -7.03 -0.11 -3.66
N PHE A 36 -6.31 1.00 -3.77
CA PHE A 36 -6.10 1.90 -2.62
C PHE A 36 -7.42 2.49 -2.10
N SER A 37 -8.38 2.78 -2.98
CA SER A 37 -9.69 3.31 -2.59
C SER A 37 -10.52 2.34 -1.74
N GLN A 38 -10.30 1.03 -1.88
CA GLN A 38 -10.97 0.00 -1.09
C GLN A 38 -10.45 -0.10 0.35
N LEU A 39 -9.27 0.48 0.63
CA LEU A 39 -8.66 0.40 1.95
C LEU A 39 -9.37 1.28 2.97
N TRP A 40 -9.49 0.75 4.18
CA TRP A 40 -10.11 1.36 5.33
C TRP A 40 -9.12 2.28 6.04
N GLY A 41 -9.67 3.23 6.79
CA GLY A 41 -8.91 4.25 7.51
C GLY A 41 -9.23 5.66 7.04
N SER A 42 -8.71 6.62 7.79
CA SER A 42 -8.98 8.05 7.64
C SER A 42 -7.85 8.76 6.92
N THR A 43 -8.19 9.72 6.04
CA THR A 43 -7.24 10.65 5.44
C THR A 43 -6.91 11.83 6.36
N ALA A 44 -7.60 11.97 7.49
CA ALA A 44 -7.29 13.01 8.46
C ALA A 44 -5.92 12.75 9.09
N ASP A 45 -5.19 13.82 9.38
CA ASP A 45 -3.93 13.73 10.10
C ASP A 45 -4.17 13.15 11.50
N ALA A 46 -3.63 11.96 11.74
CA ALA A 46 -3.61 11.37 13.07
C ALA A 46 -2.49 12.01 13.89
N THR A 47 -2.82 12.53 15.06
CA THR A 47 -1.83 13.01 16.05
C THR A 47 -1.30 11.83 16.86
N GLY A 48 0.03 11.67 16.92
CA GLY A 48 0.70 10.66 17.76
C GLY A 48 1.12 9.39 17.01
N CYS A 49 1.10 8.25 17.71
CA CYS A 49 1.44 6.95 17.11
C CYS A 49 0.31 6.48 16.21
N SER A 50 0.56 6.28 14.92
CA SER A 50 -0.46 5.80 13.98
C SER A 50 0.07 4.72 13.05
N LEU A 51 -0.81 3.78 12.68
CA LEU A 51 -0.56 2.88 11.56
C LEU A 51 -0.89 3.65 10.29
N LYS A 52 0.10 3.80 9.43
CA LYS A 52 -0.02 4.50 8.16
C LYS A 52 0.04 3.54 7.00
N ILE A 53 -0.85 3.77 6.06
CA ILE A 53 -0.86 3.18 4.74
C ILE A 53 -0.54 4.29 3.76
N GLU A 54 0.56 4.16 3.05
CA GLU A 54 1.03 5.11 2.05
C GLU A 54 0.89 4.49 0.66
N PHE A 55 0.29 5.22 -0.25
CA PHE A 55 0.21 4.90 -1.67
C PHE A 55 1.26 5.70 -2.42
N MET A 56 2.19 5.01 -3.07
CA MET A 56 3.36 5.61 -3.70
C MET A 56 3.36 5.35 -5.21
N GLU A 57 3.69 6.37 -5.98
CA GLU A 57 4.05 6.28 -7.40
C GLU A 57 5.58 6.36 -7.50
N GLU A 58 6.21 5.31 -8.00
CA GLU A 58 7.66 5.24 -8.20
C GLU A 58 7.99 5.53 -9.65
N ILE A 59 8.66 6.67 -9.89
CA ILE A 59 9.08 7.11 -11.22
C ILE A 59 10.60 7.17 -11.22
N MET A 60 11.25 6.34 -12.03
CA MET A 60 12.73 6.24 -12.05
C MET A 60 13.31 6.05 -10.64
N GLU A 61 12.70 5.13 -9.87
CA GLU A 61 13.07 4.83 -8.47
C GLU A 61 12.85 5.98 -7.47
N LEU A 62 12.33 7.13 -7.90
CA LEU A 62 11.95 8.20 -6.99
C LEU A 62 10.52 7.96 -6.46
N PRO A 63 10.35 7.74 -5.15
CA PRO A 63 9.05 7.46 -4.57
C PRO A 63 8.28 8.76 -4.33
N ILE A 64 7.11 8.89 -4.96
CA ILE A 64 6.20 10.03 -4.82
C ILE A 64 4.99 9.58 -4.01
N LEU A 65 4.77 10.21 -2.85
CA LEU A 65 3.57 9.95 -2.05
C LEU A 65 2.35 10.55 -2.74
N ILE A 66 1.41 9.69 -3.14
CA ILE A 66 0.19 10.07 -3.86
C ILE A 66 -1.10 9.79 -3.06
N GLY A 67 -1.00 9.14 -1.91
CA GLY A 67 -2.13 8.97 -0.99
C GLY A 67 -1.71 8.44 0.37
N THR A 68 -2.47 8.78 1.43
CA THR A 68 -2.23 8.30 2.79
C THR A 68 -3.53 7.99 3.50
N LYS A 69 -3.55 6.91 4.28
CA LYS A 69 -4.60 6.59 5.25
C LYS A 69 -3.97 6.26 6.60
N ASN A 70 -4.56 6.77 7.67
CA ASN A 70 -4.29 6.33 9.03
C ASN A 70 -5.33 5.28 9.40
N CYS A 71 -4.89 4.14 9.93
CA CYS A 71 -5.77 3.06 10.35
C CYS A 71 -5.49 2.61 11.78
N ASN A 72 -6.47 1.93 12.39
CA ASN A 72 -6.29 1.19 13.63
C ASN A 72 -5.95 -0.30 13.34
N LEU A 73 -5.78 -1.11 14.39
CA LEU A 73 -5.41 -2.52 14.22
C LEU A 73 -6.50 -3.38 13.57
N ASP A 74 -7.78 -3.10 13.83
CA ASP A 74 -8.89 -3.82 13.21
C ASP A 74 -8.97 -3.51 11.71
N GLU A 75 -8.84 -2.22 11.35
CA GLU A 75 -8.75 -1.78 9.96
C GLU A 75 -7.50 -2.33 9.27
N LEU A 76 -6.36 -2.42 9.97
CA LEU A 76 -5.14 -3.04 9.43
C LEU A 76 -5.39 -4.50 9.01
N LYS A 77 -6.06 -5.28 9.86
CA LYS A 77 -6.41 -6.68 9.56
C LYS A 77 -7.25 -6.78 8.28
N GLU A 78 -8.26 -5.92 8.13
CA GLU A 78 -9.08 -5.89 6.91
C GLU A 78 -8.26 -5.42 5.69
N ASN A 79 -7.43 -4.39 5.85
CA ASN A 79 -6.57 -3.86 4.79
C ASN A 79 -5.57 -4.88 4.27
N ILE A 80 -4.93 -5.65 5.16
CA ILE A 80 -4.01 -6.73 4.76
C ILE A 80 -4.74 -7.81 3.97
N SER A 81 -5.97 -8.15 4.35
CA SER A 81 -6.80 -9.11 3.61
C SER A 81 -7.08 -8.63 2.18
N ILE A 82 -7.51 -7.37 2.03
CA ILE A 82 -7.76 -6.74 0.72
C ILE A 82 -6.48 -6.71 -0.12
N ILE A 83 -5.38 -6.19 0.44
CA ILE A 83 -4.09 -6.07 -0.26
C ILE A 83 -3.62 -7.43 -0.74
N SER A 84 -3.64 -8.44 0.14
CA SER A 84 -3.22 -9.80 -0.22
C SER A 84 -4.06 -10.33 -1.39
N LYS A 85 -5.39 -10.26 -1.29
CA LYS A 85 -6.29 -10.71 -2.35
C LYS A 85 -6.00 -10.05 -3.70
N GLU A 86 -5.81 -8.73 -3.70
CA GLU A 86 -5.57 -7.99 -4.94
C GLU A 86 -4.19 -8.26 -5.54
N ILE A 87 -3.14 -8.42 -4.72
CA ILE A 87 -1.82 -8.86 -5.21
C ILE A 87 -1.91 -10.23 -5.87
N PHE A 88 -2.59 -11.19 -5.23
CA PHE A 88 -2.80 -12.52 -5.80
C PHE A 88 -3.61 -12.46 -7.10
N ARG A 89 -4.62 -11.58 -7.18
CA ARG A 89 -5.40 -11.35 -8.41
C ARG A 89 -4.50 -10.81 -9.54
N ILE A 90 -3.68 -9.80 -9.27
CA ILE A 90 -2.74 -9.21 -10.24
C ILE A 90 -1.77 -10.29 -10.73
N ALA A 91 -1.12 -11.02 -9.81
CA ALA A 91 -0.18 -12.08 -10.17
C ALA A 91 -0.83 -13.16 -11.05
N HIS A 92 -2.09 -13.54 -10.77
CA HIS A 92 -2.83 -14.48 -11.62
C HIS A 92 -3.18 -13.93 -13.01
N LEU A 93 -3.47 -12.63 -13.12
CA LEU A 93 -3.78 -11.98 -14.40
C LEU A 93 -2.53 -11.75 -15.26
N GLU A 94 -1.36 -11.59 -14.65
CA GLU A 94 -0.06 -11.37 -15.32
C GLU A 94 0.68 -12.69 -15.71
N ASN A 95 -0.03 -13.83 -15.75
CA ASN A 95 0.44 -15.20 -16.05
C ASN A 95 0.93 -16.06 -14.86
N GLY A 96 0.43 -15.83 -13.65
CA GLY A 96 0.43 -16.85 -12.58
C GLY A 96 1.73 -17.03 -11.80
N ASN A 97 2.76 -16.23 -12.06
CA ASN A 97 3.96 -16.21 -11.21
C ASN A 97 3.75 -15.25 -10.06
N ILE A 98 3.45 -15.81 -8.89
CA ILE A 98 3.69 -15.12 -7.63
C ILE A 98 5.21 -15.18 -7.49
N ASP A 99 5.91 -14.04 -7.59
CA ASP A 99 7.34 -14.00 -7.33
C ASP A 99 7.56 -14.40 -5.86
N THR A 100 7.80 -15.69 -5.66
CA THR A 100 8.39 -16.25 -4.45
C THR A 100 9.88 -15.97 -4.55
N GLU A 101 10.34 -14.93 -3.85
CA GLU A 101 11.73 -14.93 -3.37
C GLU A 101 11.98 -16.15 -2.47
#